data_AF-A0A942Z1V5-F1
#
_entry.id   AF-A0A942Z1V5-F1
#
_cell.length_a   1.000
_cell.length_b   1.000
_cell.length_c   1.000
_cell.angle_alpha   90.00
_cell.angle_beta   90.00
_cell.angle_gamma   90.00
#
_symmetry.space_group_name_H-M   'P 1'
#
loop_
_entity.id
_entity.type
_entity.pdbx_description
1 polymer ?
#
loop_
_entity_poly.entity_id
_entity_poly.type
_entity_poly.pdbx_seq_one_letter_code
_entity_poly.pdbx_strand_id
1 'polypeptide(L)' 'MTFSTIIVMLIVGIAMLSIGFATKKRWLKFLSIIPLAVSIWQIAILFLMGL' A
#
# COMPACT_ATOMS: atom_id res chain seq x y z
N MET A 1 -14.21 -4.04 -5.18
CA MET A 1 -13.67 -2.94 -4.36
C MET A 1 -13.51 -1.73 -5.27
N THR A 2 -13.97 -0.55 -4.86
CA THR A 2 -13.98 0.63 -5.73
C THR A 2 -12.57 1.16 -5.95
N PHE A 3 -12.27 1.73 -7.12
CA PHE A 3 -10.96 2.30 -7.46
C PHE A 3 -10.42 3.26 -6.38
N SER A 4 -11.34 4.00 -5.74
CA SER A 4 -11.04 4.88 -4.60
C SER A 4 -10.42 4.16 -3.40
N THR A 5 -10.83 2.92 -3.10
CA THR A 5 -10.27 2.16 -1.97
C THR A 5 -8.81 1.75 -2.22
N ILE A 6 -8.44 1.51 -3.47
CA ILE A 6 -7.06 1.18 -3.87
C ILE A 6 -6.16 2.39 -3.66
N ILE A 7 -6.59 3.56 -4.12
CA ILE A 7 -5.85 4.82 -3.94
C ILE A 7 -5.64 5.14 -2.46
N VAL A 8 -6.69 4.99 -1.64
CA VAL A 8 -6.60 5.24 -0.19
C VAL A 8 -5.61 4.28 0.48
N MET A 9 -5.66 2.97 0.16
CA MET A 9 -4.69 2.00 0.69
C MET A 9 -3.26 2.33 0.29
N LEU A 10 -3.05 2.80 -0.93
CA LEU A 10 -1.74 3.18 -1.46
C LEU A 10 -1.18 4.40 -0.70
N ILE A 11 -2.01 5.42 -0.46
CA ILE A 11 -1.65 6.60 0.33
C ILE A 11 -1.30 6.19 1.77
N VAL A 12 -2.13 5.36 2.41
CA VAL A 12 -1.90 4.89 3.78
C VAL A 12 -0.61 4.08 3.88
N GLY A 13 -0.35 3.19 2.91
CA GLY A 13 0.88 2.40 2.85
C GLY A 13 2.14 3.26 2.72
N ILE A 14 2.13 4.25 1.83
CA ILE A 14 3.25 5.19 1.65
C ILE A 14 3.46 6.05 2.91
N ALA A 15 2.36 6.53 3.52
CA ALA A 15 2.43 7.33 4.74
C ALA A 15 3.03 6.52 5.91
N MET A 16 2.57 5.29 6.12
CA MET A 16 3.13 4.40 7.14
C MET A 16 4.60 4.07 6.88
N LEU A 17 4.99 3.86 5.61
CA LEU A 17 6.37 3.56 5.25
C LEU A 17 7.29 4.77 5.49
N SER A 18 6.82 5.97 5.14
CA SER A 18 7.49 7.25 5.40
C SER A 18 7.67 7.49 6.90
N ILE A 19 6.62 7.27 7.70
CA ILE A 19 6.68 7.39 9.16
C ILE A 19 7.61 6.34 9.77
N GLY A 20 7.57 5.09 9.28
CA GLY A 20 8.46 4.02 9.70
C GLY A 20 9.94 4.30 9.38
N PHE A 21 10.22 5.02 8.29
CA PHE A 21 11.54 5.54 7.97
C PHE A 21 11.95 6.68 8.91
N ALA A 22 11.09 7.69 9.09
CA ALA A 22 11.37 8.84 9.94
C ALA A 22 11.61 8.45 11.40
N THR A 23 10.80 7.53 11.94
CA THR A 23 10.93 7.05 13.34
C THR A 23 11.96 5.95 13.51
N LYS A 24 12.63 5.50 12.43
CA LYS A 24 13.53 4.33 12.38
C LYS A 24 12.94 3.03 13.00
N LYS A 25 11.62 2.98 13.22
CA LYS A 25 10.95 1.82 13.83
C LYS A 25 10.75 0.74 12.78
N ARG A 26 11.56 -0.32 12.87
CA ARG A 26 11.52 -1.49 11.97
C ARG A 26 10.12 -2.11 11.87
N TRP A 27 9.39 -2.16 12.99
CA TRP A 27 8.02 -2.68 13.06
C TRP A 27 7.02 -1.92 12.20
N LEU A 28 7.08 -0.58 12.18
CA LEU A 28 6.21 0.25 11.33
C LEU A 28 6.50 0.03 9.84
N LYS A 29 7.77 -0.20 9.49
CA LYS A 29 8.14 -0.56 8.10
C LYS A 29 7.53 -1.90 7.69
N PHE A 30 7.61 -2.92 8.55
CA PHE A 30 6.96 -4.21 8.29
C PHE A 30 5.44 -4.09 8.19
N LEU A 31 4.82 -3.28 9.05
CA LEU A 31 3.37 -3.06 8.99
C LEU A 31 2.95 -2.40 7.67
N SER A 32 3.75 -1.45 7.16
CA SER A 32 3.48 -0.73 5.92
C SER A 32 3.59 -1.60 4.65
N ILE A 33 4.32 -2.71 4.71
CA ILE A 33 4.44 -3.66 3.59
C ILE A 33 3.08 -4.31 3.26
N ILE A 34 2.23 -4.55 4.27
CA ILE A 34 0.93 -5.19 4.07
C ILE A 34 0.02 -4.36 3.16
N PRO A 35 -0.32 -3.09 3.47
CA PRO A 35 -1.16 -2.27 2.60
C PRO A 35 -0.50 -2.00 1.24
N LEU A 36 0.82 -1.90 1.16
CA LEU A 36 1.53 -1.75 -0.12
C LEU A 36 1.42 -3.00 -1.00
N ALA A 37 1.63 -4.19 -0.44
CA ALA A 37 1.51 -5.45 -1.16
C ALA A 37 0.08 -5.68 -1.65
N VAL A 38 -0.92 -5.38 -0.82
CA VAL A 38 -2.34 -5.45 -1.20
C VAL A 38 -2.65 -4.48 -2.34
N SER A 39 -2.11 -3.26 -2.29
CA SER A 39 -2.31 -2.26 -3.35
C SER A 39 -1.67 -2.71 -4.67
N ILE A 40 -0.44 -3.24 -4.63
CA ILE A 40 0.25 -3.78 -5.81
C ILE A 40 -0.52 -4.96 -6.41
N TRP A 41 -0.99 -5.88 -5.56
CA TRP A 41 -1.79 -7.02 -5.99
C TRP A 41 -3.09 -6.58 -6.68
N GLN A 42 -3.77 -5.58 -6.13
CA GLN A 42 -4.98 -5.03 -6.74
C GLN A 42 -4.72 -4.31 -8.06
N ILE A 43 -3.60 -3.59 -8.19
CA ILE A 43 -3.17 -2.99 -9.46
C ILE A 43 -2.89 -4.09 -10.50
N ALA A 44 -2.22 -5.17 -10.10
CA ALA A 44 -1.95 -6.31 -10.99
C ALA A 44 -3.24 -6.99 -11.47
N ILE A 45 -4.23 -7.17 -10.58
CA ILE A 45 -5.55 -7.69 -10.94
C ILE A 45 -6.28 -6.75 -11.90
N LEU A 46 -6.24 -5.44 -11.67
CA LEU A 46 -6.86 -4.46 -12.58
C LEU A 46 -6.24 -4.55 -13.98
N PHE A 47 -4.91 -4.67 -14.07
CA PHE A 47 -4.20 -4.84 -15.34
C PHE A 47 -4.56 -6.16 -16.05
N LEU A 48 -4.74 -7.25 -15.29
CA LEU A 48 -5.19 -8.54 -15.83
C LEU A 48 -6.67 -8.52 -16.25
N MET A 49 -7.49 -7.67 -15.64
CA MET A 49 -8.91 -7.50 -15.96
C MET A 49 -9.15 -6.62 -17.20
N GLY A 50 -8.12 -6.11 -17.86
CA GLY A 50 -8.24 -5.38 -19.12
C GLY A 50 -8.43 -3.86 -18.97
N LEU A 51 -7.98 -3.30 -17.85
CA LEU A 51 -7.32 -1.98 -17.91
C LEU A 51 -5.96 -2.15 -18.58
#